data_AF-A0A2N7Y351-F1
#
_entry.id   AF-A0A2N7Y351-F1
#
_cell.length_a   1.000
_cell.length_b   1.000
_cell.length_c   1.000
_cell.angle_alpha   90.00
_cell.angle_beta   90.00
_cell.angle_gamma   90.00
#
_symmetry.space_group_name_H-M   'P 1'
#
loop_
_entity.id
_entity.type
_entity.pdbx_description
1 polymer ?
#
loop_
_entity_poly.entity_id
_entity_poly.type
_entity_poly.pdbx_seq_one_letter_code
_entity_poly.pdbx_strand_id
1 'polypeptide(L)' 'YGLTFNDPRYNWMYESEPDPALDGRRSFVPRGKVLGGSSSINAMVYVRGHAGDFDDWAAAGNPGWSWQDVLPYFRRCED' A
#
# COMPACT_ATOMS: atom_id res chain seq x y z
N TYR A 1 -2.17 -7.39 -14.15
CA TYR A 1 -1.57 -8.03 -12.95
C TYR A 1 -1.01 -9.39 -13.38
N GLY A 2 0.25 -9.70 -13.09
CA GLY A 2 0.87 -11.00 -13.40
C GLY A 2 2.13 -10.93 -14.26
N LEU A 3 2.12 -10.21 -15.39
CA LEU A 3 3.30 -10.13 -16.27
C LEU A 3 4.47 -9.36 -15.65
N THR A 4 4.19 -8.24 -15.00
CA THR A 4 5.21 -7.37 -14.38
C THR A 4 5.44 -7.66 -12.90
N PHE A 5 4.49 -8.34 -12.25
CA PHE A 5 4.50 -8.56 -10.81
C PHE A 5 5.59 -9.53 -10.36
N ASN A 6 5.94 -10.53 -11.17
CA ASN A 6 7.00 -11.49 -10.89
C ASN A 6 8.22 -11.32 -11.83
N ASP A 7 8.38 -10.15 -12.45
CA ASP A 7 9.48 -9.85 -13.36
C ASP A 7 10.50 -8.93 -12.68
N PRO A 8 11.77 -9.37 -12.47
CA PRO A 8 12.79 -8.57 -11.79
C PRO A 8 13.21 -7.31 -12.56
N ARG A 9 12.80 -7.16 -13.83
CA ARG A 9 12.98 -5.91 -14.59
C ARG A 9 12.08 -4.80 -14.08
N TYR A 10 10.90 -5.14 -13.55
CA TYR A 10 9.85 -4.20 -13.15
C TYR A 10 9.47 -4.30 -11.66
N ASN A 11 10.02 -5.28 -10.94
CA ASN A 11 9.85 -5.49 -9.51
C ASN A 11 11.22 -5.65 -8.84
N TRP A 12 11.39 -5.05 -7.66
CA TRP A 12 12.58 -5.23 -6.83
C TRP A 12 12.73 -6.64 -6.25
N MET A 13 11.65 -7.41 -6.19
CA MET A 13 11.63 -8.79 -5.71
C MET A 13 12.18 -8.96 -4.29
N TYR A 14 11.87 -8.03 -3.37
CA TYR A 14 12.32 -8.14 -1.99
C TYR A 14 11.70 -9.35 -1.29
N GLU A 15 12.42 -9.86 -0.30
CA GLU A 15 11.95 -10.86 0.65
C GLU A 15 12.13 -10.35 2.07
N SER A 16 11.26 -10.77 2.99
CA SER A 16 11.47 -10.54 4.41
C SER A 16 12.64 -11.37 4.95
N GLU A 17 13.08 -11.05 6.17
CA GLU A 17 13.82 -12.03 6.97
C GLU A 17 12.91 -13.22 7.35
N PRO A 18 13.48 -14.37 7.75
CA PRO A 18 12.73 -15.52 8.24
C PRO A 18 11.87 -15.12 9.44
N ASP A 19 10.57 -15.44 9.39
CA ASP A 19 9.65 -15.14 10.48
C ASP A 19 9.40 -16.40 11.33
N PRO A 20 9.79 -16.42 12.62
CA PRO A 20 9.51 -17.53 13.52
C PRO A 20 8.02 -17.86 13.67
N ALA A 21 7.13 -16.86 13.56
CA ALA A 21 5.68 -17.07 13.60
C ALA A 21 5.14 -17.74 12.33
N LEU A 22 5.94 -17.81 11.27
CA LEU A 22 5.61 -18.43 9.98
C LEU A 22 6.49 -19.66 9.68
N ASP A 23 7.02 -20.33 10.71
CA ASP A 23 7.91 -21.50 10.60
C ASP A 23 9.20 -21.19 9.81
N GLY A 24 9.76 -20.00 10.05
CA GLY A 24 10.99 -19.54 9.39
C GLY A 24 10.82 -19.20 7.90
N ARG A 25 9.58 -19.17 7.38
CA ARG A 25 9.34 -18.77 5.99
C ARG A 25 9.68 -17.31 5.77
N ARG A 26 10.23 -17.01 4.59
CA ARG A 26 10.38 -15.66 4.07
C ARG A 26 9.15 -15.28 3.26
N SER A 27 8.65 -14.07 3.46
CA SER A 27 7.52 -13.53 2.70
C SER A 27 8.02 -12.75 1.50
N PHE A 28 7.41 -12.98 0.34
CA PHE A 28 7.66 -12.17 -0.85
C PHE A 28 7.05 -10.78 -0.69
N VAL A 29 7.85 -9.73 -0.88
CA VAL A 29 7.47 -8.31 -0.70
C VAL A 29 7.66 -7.54 -2.01
N PRO A 30 6.71 -7.65 -2.96
CA PRO A 30 6.83 -7.04 -4.28
C PRO A 30 6.79 -5.49 -4.21
N ARG A 31 7.71 -4.84 -4.91
CA ARG A 31 7.81 -3.37 -5.02
C ARG A 31 8.16 -2.96 -6.44
N GLY A 32 7.37 -2.07 -7.03
CA GLY A 32 7.58 -1.63 -8.42
C GLY A 32 8.93 -0.94 -8.63
N LYS A 33 9.68 -1.41 -9.61
CA LYS A 33 10.96 -0.88 -10.12
C LYS A 33 10.75 -0.31 -11.53
N VAL A 34 9.83 0.64 -11.65
CA VAL A 34 9.44 1.26 -12.91
C VAL A 34 8.84 2.64 -12.64
N LEU A 35 8.72 3.49 -13.65
CA LEU A 35 7.97 4.76 -13.52
C LEU A 35 6.53 4.49 -13.06
N GLY A 36 6.04 5.30 -12.12
CA GLY A 36 4.80 5.05 -11.36
C GLY A 36 4.99 4.10 -10.17
N GLY A 37 6.10 3.37 -10.11
CA GLY A 37 6.44 2.51 -8.96
C GLY A 37 5.45 1.37 -8.80
N SER A 38 5.00 1.13 -7.56
CA SER A 38 4.13 0.00 -7.26
C SER A 38 2.71 0.13 -7.86
N SER A 39 2.25 1.34 -8.18
CA SER A 39 0.95 1.49 -8.87
C SER A 39 0.95 0.89 -10.28
N SER A 40 2.11 0.83 -10.94
CA SER A 40 2.27 0.25 -12.28
C SER A 40 2.30 -1.29 -12.30
N ILE A 41 2.36 -1.94 -11.14
CA ILE A 41 2.41 -3.42 -11.03
C ILE A 41 1.31 -4.02 -10.14
N ASN A 42 0.51 -3.19 -9.46
CA ASN A 42 -0.53 -3.65 -8.55
C ASN A 42 -1.78 -4.18 -9.28
N ALA A 43 -2.80 -4.58 -8.52
CA ALA A 43 -4.04 -5.14 -9.06
C ALA A 43 -5.12 -4.09 -9.40
N MET A 44 -4.76 -2.79 -9.41
CA MET A 44 -5.64 -1.66 -9.76
C MET A 44 -6.88 -1.46 -8.85
N VAL A 45 -6.95 -2.17 -7.72
CA VAL A 45 -8.05 -2.00 -6.76
C VAL A 45 -7.98 -0.61 -6.13
N TYR A 46 -9.09 0.12 -6.16
CA TYR A 46 -9.25 1.39 -5.47
C TYR A 46 -10.18 1.25 -4.27
N VAL A 47 -9.63 1.40 -3.07
CA VAL A 47 -10.35 1.43 -1.78
C VAL A 47 -9.71 2.53 -0.94
N ARG A 48 -10.52 3.43 -0.37
CA ARG A 48 -10.00 4.57 0.41
C ARG A 48 -9.51 4.18 1.81
N GLY A 49 -10.27 3.30 2.49
CA GLY A 49 -10.11 2.98 3.91
C GLY A 49 -11.44 3.15 4.66
N HIS A 50 -11.55 2.62 5.88
CA HIS A 50 -12.71 2.87 6.74
C HIS A 50 -12.55 4.21 7.44
N ALA A 51 -13.64 4.96 7.68
CA ALA A 51 -13.56 6.27 8.34
C ALA A 51 -12.84 6.20 9.70
N GLY A 52 -13.08 5.11 10.45
CA GLY A 52 -12.42 4.86 11.74
C GLY A 52 -10.89 4.75 11.65
N ASP A 53 -10.33 4.28 10.53
CA ASP A 53 -8.87 4.17 10.38
C ASP A 53 -8.20 5.56 10.44
N PHE A 54 -8.87 6.57 9.86
CA PHE A 54 -8.42 7.96 9.83
C PHE A 54 -8.68 8.68 11.16
N ASP A 55 -9.84 8.43 11.75
CA ASP A 55 -10.18 8.98 13.07
C ASP A 55 -9.23 8.44 14.16
N ASP A 56 -8.82 7.18 14.06
CA ASP A 56 -7.81 6.57 14.94
C ASP A 56 -6.44 7.25 14.77
N TRP A 57 -6.04 7.63 13.56
CA TRP A 57 -4.81 8.40 13.34
C TRP A 57 -4.89 9.79 13.98
N ALA A 58 -6.03 10.46 13.88
CA ALA A 58 -6.25 11.74 14.54
C ALA A 58 -6.17 11.59 16.07
N ALA A 59 -6.83 10.57 16.63
CA ALA A 59 -6.80 10.25 18.05
C ALA A 59 -5.39 9.87 18.55
N ALA A 60 -4.55 9.28 17.70
CA ALA A 60 -3.14 8.99 17.99
C ALA A 60 -2.24 10.24 18.04
N GLY A 61 -2.81 11.45 17.91
CA GLY A 61 -2.08 12.71 18.03
C GLY A 61 -1.68 13.34 16.69
N ASN A 62 -2.31 12.93 15.58
CA ASN A 62 -2.05 13.47 14.25
C ASN A 62 -3.22 14.38 13.80
N PRO A 63 -3.30 15.64 14.24
CA PRO A 63 -4.38 16.54 13.87
C PRO A 63 -4.44 16.75 12.35
N GLY A 64 -5.65 16.85 11.79
CA GLY A 64 -5.87 16.98 10.35
C GLY A 64 -5.91 15.65 9.58
N TRP A 65 -5.81 14.51 10.28
CA TRP A 65 -5.91 13.18 9.67
C TRP A 65 -7.25 12.49 9.91
N SER A 66 -8.25 13.17 10.50
CA SER A 66 -9.59 12.58 10.68
C SER A 66 -10.24 12.31 9.32
N TRP A 67 -11.23 11.43 9.27
CA TRP A 67 -11.94 11.12 8.02
C TRP A 67 -12.48 12.39 7.34
N GLN A 68 -13.03 13.31 8.15
CA GLN A 68 -13.60 14.57 7.64
C GLN A 68 -12.53 15.47 7.02
N ASP A 69 -11.32 15.50 7.59
CA ASP A 69 -10.22 16.32 7.10
C ASP A 69 -9.63 15.79 5.79
N VAL A 70 -9.56 14.45 5.63
CA VAL A 70 -8.94 13.82 4.44
C VAL A 70 -9.91 13.60 3.27
N LEU A 71 -11.22 13.52 3.54
CA LEU A 71 -12.24 13.27 2.50
C LEU A 71 -12.19 14.24 1.30
N PRO A 72 -11.96 15.55 1.46
CA PRO A 72 -11.81 16.47 0.32
C PRO A 72 -10.65 16.09 -0.61
N TYR A 73 -9.57 15.52 -0.10
CA TYR A 73 -8.43 15.10 -0.90
C TYR A 73 -8.71 13.82 -1.68
N PHE A 74 -9.46 12.87 -1.08
CA PHE A 74 -9.94 11.70 -1.81
C PHE A 74 -10.84 12.09 -2.98
N ARG A 75 -11.77 13.02 -2.75
CA ARG A 75 -12.63 13.54 -3.83
C ARG A 75 -11.86 14.27 -4.92
N ARG A 76 -10.71 14.87 -4.59
CA ARG A 76 -9.86 15.56 -5.56
C ARG A 76 -8.99 14.60 -6.37
N CYS A 77 -8.71 13.40 -5.85
CA CYS A 77 -7.84 12.43 -6.51
C CYS A 77 -8.57 11.41 -7.40
N GLU A 78 -9.90 11.47 -7.44
CA GLU A 78 -10.78 10.61 -8.23
C GLU A 78 -11.66 11.46 -9.17
N ASP A 79 -12.06 10.89 -10.31
CA ASP A 79 -12.99 11.44 -11.30
C ASP A 79 -14.14 10.45 -11.57
#